data_AF-A0A940TLR3-F1
#
_entry.id   AF-A0A940TLR3-F1
#
_cell.length_a   1.000
_cell.length_b   1.000
_cell.length_c   1.000
_cell.angle_alpha   90.00
_cell.angle_beta   90.00
_cell.angle_gamma   90.00
#
_symmetry.space_group_name_H-M   'P 1'
#
loop_
_entity.id
_entity.type
_entity.pdbx_description
1 polymer ?
#
loop_
_entity_poly.entity_id
_entity_poly.type
_entity_poly.pdbx_seq_one_letter_code
_entity_poly.pdbx_strand_id
1 'polypeptide(L)'
;MFVIGFVSLLLIRMGVFQRGDTERARDYPLATQTWVDRETWMSISQHGQKIGYSHRQFSRSNEGFRVVEFVFMRINMMGMIQDIRYRTEGMFQQDLTLSSFNFDLESNLFQFKARGISDGKTLILMVGPPGSEQRVQ
;
A
#
# COMPACT_ATOMS: atom_id res chain seq x y z
N MET A 1 13.03 -19.24 38.40
CA MET A 1 13.06 -17.77 38.18
C MET A 1 12.75 -17.35 36.75
N PHE A 2 13.49 -17.77 35.71
CA PHE A 2 13.31 -17.31 34.32
C PHE A 2 11.86 -17.33 33.78
N VAL A 3 11.11 -18.42 34.03
CA VAL A 3 9.72 -18.57 33.55
C VAL A 3 8.80 -17.47 34.08
N ILE A 4 8.99 -17.01 35.31
CA ILE A 4 8.17 -15.96 35.94
C ILE A 4 8.41 -14.61 35.24
N GLY A 5 9.67 -14.31 34.89
CA GLY A 5 10.04 -13.11 34.13
C GLY A 5 9.54 -13.13 32.67
N PHE A 6 9.49 -14.31 32.05
CA PHE A 6 8.92 -14.46 30.72
C PHE A 6 7.40 -14.23 30.73
N VAL A 7 6.69 -14.83 31.69
CA VAL A 7 5.23 -14.67 31.83
C VAL A 7 4.85 -13.23 32.16
N SER A 8 5.60 -12.53 33.03
CA SER A 8 5.32 -11.12 33.33
C SER A 8 5.48 -10.21 32.11
N LEU A 9 6.56 -10.38 31.33
CA LEU A 9 6.75 -9.65 30.07
C LEU A 9 5.67 -9.96 29.02
N LEU A 10 5.21 -11.22 28.95
CA LEU A 10 4.15 -11.65 28.04
C LEU A 10 2.79 -11.03 28.39
N LEU A 11 2.46 -10.94 29.69
CA LEU A 11 1.24 -10.28 30.17
C LEU A 11 1.24 -8.76 29.92
N ILE A 12 2.39 -8.10 30.08
CA ILE A 12 2.58 -6.70 29.72
C ILE A 12 2.36 -6.51 28.21
N ARG A 13 2.96 -7.36 27.36
CA ARG A 13 2.82 -7.30 25.90
C ARG A 13 1.40 -7.63 25.42
N MET A 14 0.64 -8.45 26.14
CA MET A 14 -0.78 -8.71 25.87
C MET A 14 -1.71 -7.55 26.27
N GLY A 15 -1.21 -6.48 26.91
CA GLY A 15 -2.01 -5.29 27.20
C GLY A 15 -3.08 -5.50 28.28
N VAL A 16 -2.98 -6.56 29.09
CA VAL A 16 -3.97 -6.94 30.14
C VAL A 16 -4.18 -5.83 31.19
N PHE A 17 -3.26 -4.87 31.28
CA PHE A 17 -3.30 -3.72 32.19
C PHE A 17 -3.67 -2.37 31.55
N GLN A 18 -4.28 -2.34 30.35
CA GLN A 18 -4.87 -1.09 29.82
C GLN A 18 -6.18 -0.75 30.54
N ARG A 19 -6.05 -0.20 31.75
CA ARG A 19 -7.15 0.25 32.59
C ARG A 19 -7.57 1.68 32.23
N GLY A 20 -8.46 1.79 31.23
CA GLY A 20 -9.38 2.92 31.08
C GLY A 20 -8.77 4.29 30.76
N ASP A 21 -8.29 4.47 29.52
CA ASP A 21 -8.25 5.80 28.90
C ASP A 21 -9.49 5.97 28.01
N THR A 22 -10.48 6.71 28.51
CA THR A 22 -11.67 7.09 27.76
C THR A 22 -11.33 8.16 26.72
N GLU A 23 -12.00 8.13 25.57
CA GLU A 23 -12.06 9.23 24.59
C GLU A 23 -10.74 9.74 23.99
N ARG A 24 -10.26 8.99 22.99
CA ARG A 24 -10.25 9.61 21.66
C ARG A 24 -11.11 8.79 20.72
N ALA A 25 -12.24 9.36 20.31
CA ALA A 25 -12.87 8.97 19.06
C ALA A 25 -11.84 9.21 17.96
N ARG A 26 -11.12 8.15 17.57
CA ARG A 26 -10.57 8.11 16.23
C ARG A 26 -11.78 8.07 15.32
N ASP A 27 -11.98 9.15 14.57
CA ASP A 27 -12.61 9.06 13.27
C ASP A 27 -11.77 8.09 12.43
N TYR A 28 -12.04 6.79 12.62
CA TYR A 28 -11.79 5.82 11.58
C TYR A 28 -12.71 6.29 10.44
N PRO A 29 -12.17 6.81 9.32
CA PRO A 29 -13.01 7.10 8.17
C PRO A 29 -13.76 5.80 7.88
N LEU A 30 -15.09 5.89 7.80
CA LEU A 30 -15.99 4.75 7.67
C LEU A 30 -15.38 3.78 6.68
N ALA A 31 -14.81 2.69 7.20
CA ALA A 31 -14.15 1.70 6.39
C ALA A 31 -15.29 0.94 5.72
N THR A 32 -15.73 1.45 4.57
CA THR A 32 -16.57 0.75 3.61
C THR A 32 -16.03 -0.66 3.57
N GLN A 33 -16.86 -1.65 3.94
CA GLN A 33 -16.39 -3.02 4.14
C GLN A 33 -15.96 -3.60 2.79
N THR A 34 -14.71 -3.32 2.40
CA THR A 34 -14.10 -3.82 1.19
C THR A 34 -13.72 -5.26 1.46
N TRP A 35 -14.64 -6.15 1.13
CA TRP A 35 -14.38 -7.59 1.11
C TRP A 35 -13.23 -7.84 0.12
N VAL A 36 -12.17 -8.50 0.58
CA VAL A 36 -11.06 -8.89 -0.30
C VAL A 36 -11.51 -10.12 -1.08
N ASP A 37 -12.18 -9.86 -2.21
CA ASP A 37 -12.67 -10.87 -3.16
C ASP A 37 -11.57 -11.80 -3.67
N ARG A 38 -10.37 -11.26 -3.89
CA ARG A 38 -9.24 -12.00 -4.45
C ARG A 38 -7.92 -11.41 -4.00
N GLU A 39 -7.12 -12.23 -3.35
CA GLU A 39 -5.69 -11.97 -3.18
C GLU A 39 -4.89 -12.69 -4.29
N THR A 40 -3.70 -12.18 -4.62
CA THR A 40 -2.78 -12.82 -5.56
C THR A 40 -1.35 -12.48 -5.19
N TRP A 41 -0.51 -13.50 -5.03
CA TRP A 41 0.93 -13.37 -4.76
C TRP A 41 1.70 -13.88 -5.98
N MET A 42 2.69 -13.11 -6.44
CA MET A 42 3.49 -13.42 -7.62
C MET A 42 4.98 -13.23 -7.31
N SER A 43 5.84 -14.08 -7.86
CA SER A 43 7.29 -13.84 -7.85
C SER A 43 7.69 -12.93 -9.01
N ILE A 44 8.64 -12.02 -8.73
CA ILE A 44 9.27 -11.20 -9.78
C ILE A 44 10.66 -11.78 -10.01
N SER A 45 10.99 -12.08 -11.27
CA SER A 45 12.26 -12.72 -11.64
C SER A 45 12.90 -12.03 -12.84
N GLN A 46 14.23 -11.93 -12.82
CA GLN A 46 15.05 -11.36 -13.88
C GLN A 46 16.16 -12.37 -14.24
N HIS A 47 16.35 -12.66 -15.53
CA HIS A 47 17.28 -13.70 -16.00
C HIS A 47 17.11 -15.06 -15.28
N GLY A 48 15.87 -15.45 -14.99
CA GLY A 48 15.53 -16.69 -14.27
C GLY A 48 15.80 -16.66 -12.76
N GLN A 49 16.39 -15.60 -12.21
CA GLN A 49 16.61 -15.42 -10.78
C GLN A 49 15.49 -14.61 -10.14
N LYS A 50 14.94 -15.06 -9.00
CA LYS A 50 13.92 -14.30 -8.26
C LYS A 50 14.55 -13.04 -7.66
N ILE A 51 14.07 -11.89 -8.09
CA ILE A 51 14.50 -10.56 -7.59
C ILE A 51 13.49 -9.92 -6.64
N GLY A 52 12.25 -10.43 -6.56
CA GLY A 52 11.20 -9.81 -5.78
C GLY A 52 9.91 -10.60 -5.67
N TYR A 53 8.88 -9.93 -5.19
CA TYR A 53 7.50 -10.40 -5.15
C TYR A 53 6.52 -9.23 -5.26
N SER A 54 5.33 -9.52 -5.78
CA SER A 54 4.18 -8.64 -5.68
C SER A 54 3.04 -9.33 -4.93
N HIS A 55 2.28 -8.52 -4.21
CA HIS A 55 1.09 -8.89 -3.47
C HIS A 55 -0.03 -7.96 -3.88
N ARG A 56 -1.06 -8.50 -4.52
CA ARG A 56 -2.20 -7.75 -5.03
C ARG A 56 -3.50 -8.20 -4.37
N GLN A 57 -4.25 -7.24 -3.87
CA GLN A 57 -5.59 -7.41 -3.31
C GLN A 57 -6.59 -6.72 -4.23
N PHE A 58 -7.61 -7.47 -4.63
CA PHE A 58 -8.76 -6.99 -5.38
C PHE A 58 -9.99 -7.08 -4.48
N SER A 59 -10.74 -5.98 -4.40
CA SER A 59 -11.91 -5.86 -3.52
C SER A 59 -13.04 -5.10 -4.21
N ARG A 60 -14.28 -5.49 -3.94
CA ARG A 60 -15.46 -4.70 -4.34
C ARG A 60 -15.77 -3.62 -3.30
N SER A 61 -16.29 -2.50 -3.78
CA SER A 61 -16.91 -1.46 -2.97
C SER A 61 -18.30 -1.13 -3.55
N ASN A 62 -19.09 -0.33 -2.84
CA ASN A 62 -20.40 0.11 -3.35
C ASN A 62 -20.30 0.98 -4.61
N GLU A 63 -19.13 1.63 -4.82
CA GLU A 63 -18.86 2.55 -5.93
C GLU A 63 -18.19 1.86 -7.13
N GLY A 64 -17.76 0.61 -6.97
CA GLY A 64 -17.09 -0.18 -8.01
C GLY A 64 -16.05 -1.14 -7.44
N PHE A 65 -14.79 -0.96 -7.83
CA PHE A 65 -13.71 -1.86 -7.45
C PHE A 65 -12.48 -1.09 -6.95
N ARG A 66 -11.79 -1.69 -5.98
CA ARG A 66 -10.53 -1.19 -5.45
C ARG A 66 -9.46 -2.26 -5.59
N VAL A 67 -8.35 -1.89 -6.23
CA VAL A 67 -7.17 -2.74 -6.41
C VAL A 67 -6.01 -2.10 -5.65
N VAL A 68 -5.39 -2.86 -4.76
CA VAL A 68 -4.17 -2.46 -4.06
C VAL A 68 -3.07 -3.45 -4.42
N GLU A 69 -1.92 -2.95 -4.88
CA GLU A 69 -0.75 -3.76 -5.17
C GLU A 69 0.45 -3.23 -4.39
N PHE A 70 1.15 -4.14 -3.72
CA PHE A 70 2.41 -3.90 -3.04
C PHE A 70 3.50 -4.70 -3.74
N VAL A 71 4.62 -4.06 -4.04
CA VAL A 71 5.76 -4.69 -4.70
C VAL A 71 7.03 -4.42 -3.93
N PHE A 72 7.84 -5.47 -3.76
CA PHE A 72 9.22 -5.37 -3.32
C PHE A 72 10.12 -6.10 -4.33
N MET A 73 11.16 -5.42 -4.79
CA MET A 73 12.14 -6.00 -5.72
C MET A 73 13.53 -5.42 -5.49
N ARG A 74 14.55 -6.22 -5.80
CA ARG A 74 15.97 -5.88 -5.73
C ARG A 74 16.56 -5.90 -7.13
N ILE A 75 16.81 -4.73 -7.71
CA ILE A 75 17.32 -4.59 -9.08
C ILE A 75 18.80 -4.22 -9.03
N ASN A 76 19.61 -4.82 -9.90
CA ASN A 76 20.97 -4.38 -10.17
C ASN A 76 20.95 -3.36 -11.31
N MET A 77 21.29 -2.11 -11.02
CA MET A 77 21.40 -1.02 -12.00
C MET A 77 22.87 -0.59 -12.09
N MET A 78 23.51 -0.86 -13.23
CA MET A 78 24.90 -0.46 -13.53
C MET A 78 25.92 -0.89 -12.45
N GLY A 79 25.72 -2.07 -11.84
CA GLY A 79 26.58 -2.61 -10.78
C GLY A 79 26.13 -2.27 -9.36
N MET A 80 25.15 -1.39 -9.19
CA MET A 80 24.57 -1.06 -7.88
C MET A 80 23.27 -1.84 -7.64
N ILE A 81 23.25 -2.63 -6.58
CA ILE A 81 22.04 -3.31 -6.10
C ILE A 81 21.17 -2.30 -5.34
N GLN A 82 19.93 -2.13 -5.76
CA GLN A 82 18.96 -1.24 -5.14
C GLN A 82 17.68 -1.98 -4.79
N ASP A 83 17.22 -1.80 -3.55
CA ASP A 83 15.91 -2.23 -3.11
C ASP A 83 14.89 -1.16 -3.52
N ILE A 84 13.85 -1.58 -4.23
CA ILE A 84 12.73 -0.75 -4.68
C ILE A 84 11.45 -1.33 -4.10
N ARG A 85 10.67 -0.47 -3.48
CA ARG A 85 9.31 -0.73 -3.02
C ARG A 85 8.36 0.17 -3.78
N TYR A 86 7.21 -0.33 -4.19
CA TYR A 86 6.12 0.54 -4.56
C TYR A 86 4.77 0.00 -4.11
N ARG A 87 3.84 0.93 -3.94
CA ARG A 87 2.44 0.69 -3.66
C ARG A 87 1.60 1.41 -4.70
N THR A 88 0.72 0.67 -5.35
CA THR A 88 -0.30 1.21 -6.25
C THR A 88 -1.67 0.98 -5.63
N GLU A 89 -2.51 1.99 -5.61
CA GLU A 89 -3.90 1.88 -5.20
C GLU A 89 -4.78 2.51 -6.28
N GLY A 90 -5.56 1.70 -6.98
CA GLY A 90 -6.47 2.11 -8.05
C GLY A 90 -7.93 1.93 -7.64
N MET A 91 -8.74 2.95 -7.90
CA MET A 91 -10.20 2.93 -7.80
C MET A 91 -10.79 2.86 -9.21
N PHE A 92 -11.74 1.97 -9.41
CA PHE A 92 -12.39 1.71 -10.70
C PHE A 92 -13.91 1.76 -10.54
N GLN A 93 -14.60 2.19 -11.59
CA GLN A 93 -16.06 2.19 -11.67
C GLN A 93 -16.60 0.75 -11.84
N GLN A 94 -17.93 0.60 -11.80
CA GLN A 94 -18.58 -0.71 -11.96
C GLN A 94 -18.33 -1.39 -13.33
N ASP A 95 -17.99 -0.62 -14.36
CA ASP A 95 -17.60 -1.11 -15.70
C ASP A 95 -16.10 -1.41 -15.83
N LEU A 96 -15.35 -1.37 -14.72
CA LEU A 96 -13.89 -1.51 -14.63
C LEU A 96 -13.09 -0.39 -15.32
N THR A 97 -13.70 0.75 -15.68
CA THR A 97 -12.93 1.94 -16.05
C THR A 97 -12.22 2.53 -14.84
N LEU A 98 -11.01 3.07 -15.04
CA LEU A 98 -10.23 3.70 -13.99
C LEU A 98 -10.86 5.04 -13.58
N SER A 99 -11.13 5.23 -12.29
CA SER A 99 -11.60 6.49 -11.71
C SER A 99 -10.42 7.33 -11.20
N SER A 100 -9.53 6.70 -10.44
CA SER A 100 -8.34 7.36 -9.87
C SER A 100 -7.28 6.35 -9.46
N PHE A 101 -6.05 6.82 -9.28
CA PHE A 101 -5.00 6.03 -8.64
C PHE A 101 -4.09 6.88 -7.76
N ASN A 102 -3.47 6.24 -6.77
CA ASN A 102 -2.30 6.73 -6.07
C ASN A 102 -1.15 5.75 -6.28
N PHE A 103 0.05 6.28 -6.49
CA PHE A 103 1.29 5.53 -6.67
C PHE A 103 2.37 6.13 -5.77
N ASP A 104 2.89 5.31 -4.85
CA ASP A 104 4.02 5.64 -4.00
C ASP A 104 5.16 4.68 -4.33
N LEU A 105 6.32 5.19 -4.74
CA LEU A 105 7.55 4.43 -4.93
C LEU A 105 8.64 4.96 -4.01
N GLU A 106 9.30 4.04 -3.31
CA GLU A 106 10.43 4.29 -2.44
C GLU A 106 11.62 3.42 -2.85
N SER A 107 12.78 4.05 -2.96
CA SER A 107 14.09 3.40 -3.06
C SER A 107 15.08 4.10 -2.13
N ASN A 108 16.28 3.53 -1.98
CA ASN A 108 17.35 4.17 -1.20
C ASN A 108 17.86 5.49 -1.80
N LEU A 109 17.62 5.77 -3.09
CA LEU A 109 18.16 6.95 -3.79
C LEU A 109 17.11 8.02 -4.09
N PHE A 110 15.84 7.62 -4.24
CA PHE A 110 14.75 8.54 -4.57
C PHE A 110 13.41 8.01 -4.06
N GLN A 111 12.52 8.95 -3.75
CA GLN A 111 11.10 8.71 -3.56
C GLN A 111 10.34 9.38 -4.70
N PHE A 112 9.29 8.72 -5.18
CA PHE A 112 8.44 9.23 -6.25
C PHE A 112 6.98 9.02 -5.87
N LYS A 113 6.15 10.04 -6.07
CA LYS A 113 4.71 9.97 -5.84
C LYS A 113 3.96 10.51 -7.04
N ALA A 114 2.90 9.82 -7.42
CA ALA A 114 1.97 10.26 -8.43
C ALA A 114 0.53 9.94 -8.01
N ARG A 115 -0.39 10.85 -8.36
CA ARG A 115 -1.84 10.65 -8.25
C ARG A 115 -2.46 10.93 -9.61
N GLY A 116 -3.33 10.04 -10.06
CA GLY A 116 -4.15 10.25 -11.26
C GLY A 116 -5.62 10.34 -10.91
N ILE A 117 -6.35 11.22 -11.59
CA ILE A 117 -7.82 11.25 -11.62
C ILE A 117 -8.25 11.21 -13.08
N SER A 118 -9.11 10.26 -13.41
CA SER A 118 -9.68 10.09 -14.74
C SER A 118 -10.95 10.91 -14.86
N ASP A 119 -11.03 11.77 -15.88
CA ASP A 119 -12.21 12.55 -16.23
C ASP A 119 -12.58 12.25 -17.69
N GLY A 120 -13.46 11.25 -17.86
CA GLY A 120 -13.89 10.74 -19.16
C GLY A 120 -12.75 10.12 -19.98
N LYS A 121 -12.12 10.94 -20.83
CA LYS A 121 -10.98 10.55 -21.69
C LYS A 121 -9.66 11.23 -21.31
N THR A 122 -9.68 12.10 -20.31
CA THR A 122 -8.52 12.89 -19.86
C THR A 122 -8.00 12.31 -18.55
N LEU A 123 -6.69 12.11 -18.43
CA LEU A 123 -6.05 11.72 -17.18
C LEU A 123 -5.37 12.93 -16.56
N ILE A 124 -5.91 13.46 -15.47
CA ILE A 124 -5.25 14.52 -14.70
C ILE A 124 -4.21 13.85 -13.80
N LEU A 125 -2.93 14.05 -14.13
CA LEU A 125 -1.81 13.51 -13.37
C LEU A 125 -1.21 14.59 -12.48
N MET A 126 -0.98 14.27 -11.21
CA MET A 126 -0.25 15.09 -10.23
C MET A 126 1.01 14.33 -9.84
N VAL A 127 2.18 14.91 -10.08
CA VAL A 127 3.48 14.26 -9.82
C VAL A 127 4.33 15.11 -8.89
N GLY A 128 4.88 14.52 -7.84
CA GLY A 128 5.83 15.17 -6.95
C GLY A 128 5.56 14.94 -5.46
N PRO A 129 6.41 15.49 -4.58
CA PRO A 129 6.15 15.51 -3.14
C PRO A 129 4.84 16.25 -2.81
N PRO A 130 4.14 15.87 -1.71
CA PRO A 130 2.96 16.59 -1.24
C PRO A 130 3.31 18.07 -1.00
N GLY A 131 2.61 18.98 -1.67
CA GLY A 131 2.86 20.43 -1.61
C GLY A 131 3.76 21.00 -2.72
N SER A 132 4.38 20.16 -3.56
CA SER A 132 5.09 20.59 -4.78
C SER A 132 4.68 19.76 -6.01
N GLU A 133 3.43 19.28 -6.00
CA GLU A 133 2.83 18.48 -7.07
C GLU A 133 2.68 19.29 -8.37
N GLN A 134 3.30 18.84 -9.45
CA GLN A 134 3.11 19.37 -10.80
C GLN A 134 1.92 18.67 -11.47
N ARG A 135 0.95 19.45 -11.97
CA ARG A 135 -0.17 18.93 -12.76
C ARG A 135 0.23 18.77 -14.22
N VAL A 136 -0.07 17.61 -14.80
CA VAL A 136 0.05 17.26 -16.21
C VAL A 136 -1.33 16.79 -16.71
N GLN A 137 -1.62 17.03 -17.99
CA GLN A 137 -2.88 16.68 -18.68
C GLN A 137 -2.54 16.02 -20.02
#